data_AF-A0A410NVI6-F1
#
_entry.id   AF-A0A410NVI6-F1
#
_cell.length_a   1.000
_cell.length_b   1.000
_cell.length_c   1.000
_cell.angle_alpha   90.00
_cell.angle_beta   90.00
_cell.angle_gamma   90.00
#
_symmetry.space_group_name_H-M   'P 1'
#
loop_
_entity.id
_entity.type
_entity.pdbx_description
1 polymer ?
#
loop_
_entity_poly.entity_id
_entity_poly.type
_entity_poly.pdbx_seq_one_letter_code
_entity_poly.pdbx_strand_id
1 'polypeptide(L)'
;MEFIWIGIGAVVLAGVIGAMVAGSQIGSLQQKFAALGDLSGKSRAEIISAVGPPQSVSAVGDGKTLLQWQMVNQAGGYHVALLFDENDLCEGVTHESAQ
;
A
#
# COMPACT_ATOMS: atom_id res chain seq x y z
N MET A 1 29.05 29.62 23.45
CA MET A 1 27.99 28.61 23.21
C MET A 1 27.23 29.10 21.99
N GLU A 2 27.65 28.61 20.83
CA GLU A 2 27.41 29.23 19.52
C GLU A 2 26.10 28.79 18.87
N PHE A 3 25.62 29.67 18.00
CA PHE A 3 24.29 29.74 17.41
C PHE A 3 24.07 28.73 16.28
N ILE A 4 22.86 28.16 16.27
CA ILE A 4 22.20 27.49 15.15
C ILE A 4 21.89 28.54 14.07
N TRP A 5 22.01 28.21 12.76
CA TRP A 5 21.06 28.48 11.65
C TRP A 5 21.69 28.30 10.23
N ILE A 6 21.04 27.40 9.45
CA ILE A 6 20.89 27.15 7.98
C ILE A 6 22.02 27.16 6.92
N GLY A 7 21.89 26.16 6.04
CA GLY A 7 22.01 26.27 4.58
C GLY A 7 23.07 25.32 4.00
N ILE A 8 22.93 24.56 2.92
CA ILE A 8 22.05 24.45 1.75
C ILE A 8 22.30 23.00 1.26
N GLY A 9 21.28 22.16 1.04
CA GLY A 9 20.71 21.95 -0.29
C GLY A 9 21.29 20.71 -0.98
N ALA A 10 20.44 19.70 -1.21
CA ALA A 10 20.56 18.79 -2.34
C ALA A 10 19.20 18.16 -2.61
N VAL A 11 18.55 18.64 -3.67
CA VAL A 11 17.33 18.11 -4.26
C VAL A 11 17.72 17.14 -5.36
N VAL A 12 16.95 16.04 -5.42
CA VAL A 12 16.87 14.92 -6.39
C VAL A 12 18.07 13.99 -6.53
N LEU A 13 17.80 12.68 -6.39
CA LEU A 13 17.86 11.76 -7.53
C LEU A 13 17.13 10.45 -7.19
N ALA A 14 16.26 10.05 -8.12
CA ALA A 14 15.64 8.74 -8.19
C ALA A 14 16.71 7.64 -8.16
N GLY A 15 16.49 6.58 -7.37
CA GLY A 15 17.45 5.51 -7.25
C GLY A 15 16.97 4.39 -6.34
N VAL A 16 16.44 3.36 -7.00
CA VAL A 16 16.12 2.01 -6.54
C VAL A 16 17.15 1.42 -5.54
N ILE A 17 16.68 0.43 -4.76
CA ILE A 17 17.36 -0.50 -3.83
C ILE A 17 17.00 -0.14 -2.37
N GLY A 18 16.12 -0.84 -1.66
CA GLY A 18 15.94 -2.29 -1.58
C GLY A 18 16.72 -2.83 -0.38
N ALA A 19 16.15 -2.78 0.83
CA ALA A 19 16.43 -3.71 1.95
C ALA A 19 15.69 -3.33 3.24
N MET A 20 14.84 -4.26 3.67
CA MET A 20 14.72 -4.74 5.05
C MET A 20 14.29 -3.74 6.13
N VAL A 21 12.98 -3.55 6.26
CA VAL A 21 12.36 -3.57 7.59
C VAL A 21 11.11 -4.46 7.49
N ALA A 22 11.31 -5.77 7.63
CA ALA A 22 10.27 -6.68 8.12
C ALA A 22 10.02 -6.33 9.60
N GLY A 23 9.40 -5.18 9.83
CA GLY A 23 9.16 -4.63 11.15
C GLY A 23 7.75 -4.11 11.19
N SER A 24 6.86 -5.00 11.60
CA SER A 24 5.68 -4.79 12.44
C SER A 24 5.38 -3.35 12.86
N GLN A 25 5.09 -2.46 11.92
CA GLN A 25 4.42 -1.21 12.24
C GLN A 25 2.94 -1.55 12.27
N ILE A 26 2.41 -1.64 13.48
CA ILE A 26 0.98 -1.72 13.79
C ILE A 26 0.36 -0.35 13.42
N GLY A 27 0.46 0.04 12.15
CA GLY A 27 -0.45 1.00 11.55
C GLY A 27 -1.72 0.26 11.19
N SER A 28 -2.87 0.90 11.36
CA SER A 28 -4.13 0.36 10.86
C SER A 28 -3.99 0.05 9.36
N LEU A 29 -4.68 -0.97 8.87
CA LEU A 29 -4.61 -1.36 7.45
C LEU A 29 -4.84 -0.15 6.53
N GLN A 30 -5.78 0.72 6.92
CA GLN A 30 -6.05 2.01 6.28
C GLN A 30 -4.81 2.93 6.20
N GLN A 31 -4.02 3.06 7.27
CA GLN A 31 -2.80 3.88 7.25
C GLN A 31 -1.76 3.34 6.26
N LYS A 32 -1.66 2.02 6.12
CA LYS A 32 -0.73 1.41 5.17
C LYS A 32 -1.15 1.68 3.72
N PHE A 33 -2.44 1.60 3.42
CA PHE A 33 -2.97 1.98 2.11
C PHE A 33 -2.83 3.49 1.85
N ALA A 34 -3.11 4.34 2.83
CA ALA A 34 -2.91 5.78 2.71
C ALA A 34 -1.43 6.14 2.44
N ALA A 35 -0.49 5.41 3.06
CA ALA A 35 0.95 5.62 2.85
C ALA A 35 1.45 5.20 1.46
N LEU A 36 0.75 4.28 0.78
CA LEU A 36 1.08 3.90 -0.60
C LEU A 36 0.72 4.99 -1.61
N GLY A 37 -0.21 5.88 -1.27
CA GLY A 37 -0.67 6.95 -2.15
C GLY A 37 -1.42 6.40 -3.36
N ASP A 38 -1.06 6.87 -4.56
CA ASP A 38 -1.67 6.43 -5.80
C ASP A 38 -1.38 4.94 -6.05
N LEU A 39 -2.44 4.13 -6.13
CA LEU A 39 -2.31 2.68 -6.28
C LEU A 39 -2.25 2.24 -7.74
N SER A 40 -2.63 3.09 -8.69
CA SER A 40 -2.68 2.74 -10.11
C SER A 40 -1.30 2.43 -10.65
N GLY A 41 -1.17 1.28 -11.33
CA GLY A 41 0.08 0.80 -11.89
C GLY A 41 1.06 0.19 -10.87
N LYS A 42 0.73 0.15 -9.57
CA LYS A 42 1.53 -0.59 -8.59
C LYS A 42 1.37 -2.09 -8.79
N SER A 43 2.47 -2.83 -8.68
CA SER A 43 2.39 -4.29 -8.78
C SER A 43 1.73 -4.90 -7.54
N ARG A 44 1.08 -6.05 -7.73
CA ARG A 44 0.54 -6.87 -6.65
C ARG A 44 1.59 -7.17 -5.57
N ALA A 45 2.81 -7.50 -5.98
CA ALA A 45 3.91 -7.81 -5.06
C ALA A 45 4.31 -6.59 -4.21
N GLU A 46 4.37 -5.40 -4.83
CA GLU A 46 4.66 -4.15 -4.10
C GLU A 46 3.61 -3.85 -3.04
N ILE A 47 2.32 -3.95 -3.41
CA ILE A 47 1.22 -3.70 -2.48
C ILE A 47 1.24 -4.72 -1.34
N ILE A 48 1.34 -6.02 -1.65
CA ILE A 48 1.41 -7.09 -0.64
C ILE A 48 2.61 -6.89 0.28
N SER A 49 3.76 -6.48 -0.26
CA SER A 49 4.96 -6.20 0.54
C SER A 49 4.75 -5.04 1.51
N ALA A 50 3.92 -4.05 1.17
CA ALA A 50 3.65 -2.88 2.00
C ALA A 50 2.54 -3.13 3.04
N VAL A 51 1.43 -3.76 2.64
CA VAL A 51 0.23 -3.86 3.50
C VAL A 51 0.06 -5.24 4.15
N GLY A 52 0.72 -6.27 3.62
CA GLY A 52 0.56 -7.67 4.00
C GLY A 52 -0.27 -8.48 2.99
N PRO A 53 -0.40 -9.81 3.19
CA PRO A 53 -1.17 -10.67 2.29
C PRO A 53 -2.66 -10.32 2.32
N PRO A 54 -3.37 -10.46 1.19
CA PRO A 54 -4.83 -10.29 1.14
C PRO A 54 -5.53 -11.44 1.86
N GLN A 55 -6.72 -11.16 2.38
CA GLN A 55 -7.61 -12.11 3.03
C GLN A 55 -8.41 -12.91 2.01
N SER A 56 -8.68 -12.31 0.84
CA SER A 56 -9.41 -12.97 -0.25
C SER A 56 -8.81 -12.61 -1.60
N VAL A 57 -8.80 -13.60 -2.49
CA VAL A 57 -8.32 -13.51 -3.88
C VAL A 57 -9.37 -14.17 -4.77
N SER A 58 -9.89 -13.43 -5.73
CA SER A 58 -10.93 -13.91 -6.66
C SER A 58 -10.60 -13.53 -8.09
N ALA A 59 -10.68 -14.47 -9.02
CA ALA A 59 -10.66 -14.15 -10.45
C ALA A 59 -12.01 -13.56 -10.85
N VAL A 60 -12.02 -12.42 -11.56
CA VAL A 60 -13.26 -11.72 -11.94
C VAL A 60 -13.58 -11.79 -13.43
N GLY A 61 -12.75 -12.48 -14.21
CA GLY A 61 -12.86 -12.55 -15.68
C GLY A 61 -11.84 -11.65 -16.38
N ASP A 62 -11.69 -11.82 -17.70
CA ASP A 62 -10.83 -10.97 -18.55
C ASP A 62 -9.36 -10.88 -18.09
N GLY A 63 -8.83 -11.95 -17.52
CA GLY A 63 -7.45 -11.98 -16.99
C GLY A 63 -7.26 -11.19 -15.69
N LYS A 64 -8.34 -10.63 -15.12
CA LYS A 64 -8.27 -9.76 -13.94
C LYS A 64 -8.47 -10.52 -12.62
N THR A 65 -7.82 -10.02 -11.59
CA THR A 65 -7.87 -10.58 -10.24
C THR A 65 -8.25 -9.53 -9.22
N LEU A 66 -9.24 -9.82 -8.39
CA LEU A 66 -9.65 -8.99 -7.26
C LEU A 66 -8.98 -9.50 -5.98
N LEU A 67 -8.22 -8.64 -5.32
CA LEU A 67 -7.64 -8.90 -3.99
C LEU A 67 -8.31 -8.03 -2.95
N GLN A 68 -8.53 -8.59 -1.77
CA GLN A 68 -9.25 -7.91 -0.70
C GLN A 68 -8.48 -7.98 0.61
N TRP A 69 -8.45 -6.85 1.30
CA TRP A 69 -7.91 -6.74 2.65
C TRP A 69 -8.99 -6.27 3.61
N GLN A 70 -9.09 -6.92 4.77
CA GLN A 70 -10.06 -6.57 5.81
C GLN A 70 -9.47 -6.67 7.22
N MET A 71 -9.45 -5.57 7.95
CA MET A 71 -9.17 -5.59 9.38
C MET A 71 -10.46 -5.30 10.13
N VAL A 72 -10.83 -6.15 11.08
CA VAL A 72 -11.92 -5.88 12.03
C VAL A 72 -11.34 -5.99 13.44
N ASN A 73 -11.51 -4.94 14.24
CA ASN A 73 -11.10 -4.92 15.63
C ASN A 73 -12.19 -4.27 16.50
N GLN A 74 -11.96 -4.18 17.81
CA GLN A 74 -12.95 -3.61 18.75
C GLN A 74 -13.19 -2.09 18.55
N ALA A 75 -12.30 -1.40 17.83
CA ALA A 75 -12.35 0.04 17.58
C ALA A 75 -12.88 0.40 16.18
N GLY A 76 -13.16 -0.59 15.32
CA GLY A 76 -13.66 -0.35 13.97
C GLY A 76 -13.30 -1.43 12.96
N GLY A 77 -13.75 -1.23 11.72
CA GLY A 77 -13.50 -2.11 10.59
C GLY A 77 -12.97 -1.34 9.38
N TYR A 78 -11.99 -1.91 8.68
CA TYR A 78 -11.51 -1.39 7.41
C TYR A 78 -11.49 -2.51 6.39
N HIS A 79 -12.14 -2.31 5.24
CA HIS A 79 -12.15 -3.24 4.12
C HIS A 79 -11.84 -2.50 2.83
N VAL A 80 -10.92 -3.04 2.04
CA VAL A 80 -10.55 -2.51 0.73
C VAL A 80 -10.36 -3.65 -0.26
N ALA A 81 -10.84 -3.46 -1.47
CA ALA A 81 -10.72 -4.37 -2.58
C ALA A 81 -10.05 -3.66 -3.76
N LEU A 82 -9.00 -4.27 -4.29
CA LEU A 82 -8.22 -3.77 -5.41
C LEU A 82 -8.34 -4.73 -6.59
N LEU A 83 -8.49 -4.17 -7.78
CA LEU A 83 -8.50 -4.92 -9.03
C LEU A 83 -7.11 -4.88 -9.67
N PHE A 84 -6.65 -6.04 -10.10
CA PHE A 84 -5.40 -6.23 -10.81
C PHE A 84 -5.67 -6.73 -12.22
N ASP A 85 -4.91 -6.23 -13.18
CA ASP A 85 -4.94 -6.68 -14.56
C ASP A 85 -4.17 -7.99 -14.77
N GLU A 86 -4.07 -8.43 -16.03
CA GLU A 86 -3.35 -9.63 -16.45
C GLU A 86 -1.82 -9.56 -16.19
N ASN A 87 -1.28 -8.37 -15.95
CA ASN A 87 0.13 -8.12 -15.66
C ASN A 87 0.40 -7.95 -14.15
N ASP A 88 -0.56 -8.30 -13.29
CA ASP A 88 -0.52 -8.07 -11.85
C ASP A 88 -0.32 -6.59 -11.48
N LEU A 89 -0.79 -5.65 -12.32
CA LEU A 89 -0.79 -4.21 -12.04
C LEU A 89 -2.16 -3.79 -11.50
N CYS A 90 -2.14 -3.01 -10.42
CA CYS A 90 -3.35 -2.49 -9.80
C CYS A 90 -3.99 -1.45 -10.71
N GLU A 91 -5.23 -1.71 -11.15
CA GLU A 91 -6.03 -0.73 -11.89
C GLU A 91 -6.66 0.30 -10.94
N GLY A 92 -6.95 -0.10 -9.70
CA GLY A 92 -7.45 0.80 -8.66
C GLY A 92 -8.32 0.11 -7.61
N VAL A 93 -8.97 0.94 -6.79
CA VAL A 93 -9.89 0.52 -5.73
C VAL A 93 -11.27 0.26 -6.33
N THR A 94 -11.79 -0.95 -6.16
CA THR A 94 -13.18 -1.28 -6.57
C THR A 94 -14.18 -1.07 -5.44
N HIS A 95 -13.73 -1.26 -4.20
CA HIS A 95 -14.55 -1.08 -3.01
C HIS A 95 -13.67 -0.68 -1.83
N GLU A 96 -14.09 0.30 -1.05
CA GLU A 96 -13.44 0.70 0.20
C GLU A 96 -14.52 1.07 1.21
N SER A 97 -14.40 0.55 2.44
CA SER A 97 -15.26 0.89 3.56
C SER A 97 -14.45 0.98 4.85
N ALA A 98 -14.78 1.99 5.65
CA ALA A 98 -14.25 2.22 6.99
C ALA A 98 -15.42 2.45 7.95
N GLN A 99 -15.40 1.78 9.11
CA GLN A 99 -16.41 1.88 10.17
C GLN A 99 -15.74 2.19 11.50
#